data_AF-A0A2D7ZF39-F1
#
_entry.id   AF-A0A2D7ZF39-F1
#
_cell.length_a   1.000
_cell.length_b   1.000
_cell.length_c   1.000
_cell.angle_alpha   90.00
_cell.angle_beta   90.00
_cell.angle_gamma   90.00
#
_symmetry.space_group_name_H-M   'P 1'
#
loop_
_entity.id
_entity.type
_entity.pdbx_description
1 polymer ?
#
loop_
_entity_poly.entity_id
_entity_poly.type
_entity_poly.pdbx_seq_one_letter_code
_entity_poly.pdbx_strand_id
1 'polypeptide(L)'
;MIAGRKIVCDVIDLMLKSELHRDFYIKDLERLVYPAIKHDRLIVFYNDVGVPEGMYSHAFLTTVASEGYLNGRRKLQPEDWATDHDQGTLWVIDFIAPYQNARKIARKVQDDLTEKYLYLYPKDGALWRRPAKGGHARWTPGVFKLIEKRKKDGFAHAT
;
A
#
# COMPACT_ATOMS: atom_id res chain seq x y z
N MET A 1 -22.40 -1.75 4.86
CA MET A 1 -21.92 -2.12 6.21
C MET A 1 -21.37 -3.55 6.32
N ILE A 2 -21.92 -4.56 5.63
CA ILE A 2 -21.46 -5.97 5.75
C ILE A 2 -20.08 -6.21 5.09
N ALA A 3 -19.82 -5.63 3.91
CA ALA A 3 -18.54 -5.77 3.21
C ALA A 3 -17.33 -5.26 4.02
N GLY A 4 -17.50 -4.15 4.74
CA GLY A 4 -16.47 -3.58 5.61
C GLY A 4 -16.17 -4.42 6.86
N ARG A 5 -17.09 -5.30 7.29
CA ARG A 5 -16.81 -6.23 8.41
C ARG A 5 -16.03 -7.45 7.94
N LYS A 6 -16.32 -7.95 6.74
CA LYS A 6 -15.59 -9.09 6.14
C LYS A 6 -14.11 -8.75 5.97
N ILE A 7 -13.80 -7.60 5.37
CA ILE A 7 -12.41 -7.19 5.11
C ILE A 7 -11.59 -7.07 6.39
N VAL A 8 -12.18 -6.61 7.50
CA VAL A 8 -11.50 -6.57 8.80
C VAL A 8 -11.11 -7.97 9.25
N CYS A 9 -12.02 -8.94 9.20
CA CYS A 9 -11.70 -10.33 9.54
C CYS A 9 -10.59 -10.90 8.65
N ASP A 10 -10.66 -10.70 7.33
CA ASP A 10 -9.66 -11.21 6.39
C ASP A 10 -8.27 -10.58 6.61
N VAL A 11 -8.23 -9.28 6.96
CA VAL A 11 -6.97 -8.60 7.31
C VAL A 11 -6.39 -9.19 8.60
N ILE A 12 -7.20 -9.39 9.63
CA ILE A 12 -6.75 -10.02 10.88
C ILE A 12 -6.23 -11.44 10.62
N ASP A 13 -6.91 -12.23 9.78
CA ASP A 13 -6.46 -13.57 9.40
C ASP A 13 -5.08 -13.59 8.73
N LEU A 14 -4.78 -12.57 7.92
CA LEU A 14 -3.47 -12.39 7.29
C LEU A 14 -2.43 -11.87 8.29
N MET A 15 -2.79 -10.91 9.15
CA MET A 15 -1.90 -10.35 10.18
C MET A 15 -1.42 -11.41 11.16
N LEU A 16 -2.31 -12.31 11.61
CA LEU A 16 -1.98 -13.43 12.51
C LEU A 16 -0.95 -14.40 11.90
N LYS A 17 -0.79 -14.41 10.57
CA LYS A 17 0.18 -15.24 9.84
C LYS A 17 1.45 -14.48 9.45
N SER A 18 1.54 -13.18 9.73
CA SER A 18 2.70 -12.35 9.42
C SER A 18 3.53 -12.12 10.67
N GLU A 19 4.81 -12.50 10.65
CA GLU A 19 5.72 -12.25 11.77
C GLU A 19 5.81 -10.77 12.16
N LEU A 20 5.73 -9.85 11.19
CA LEU A 20 5.77 -8.42 11.45
C LEU A 20 4.46 -7.88 12.03
N HIS A 21 3.32 -8.34 11.51
CA HIS A 21 2.02 -7.71 11.80
C HIS A 21 1.27 -8.40 12.94
N ARG A 22 1.64 -9.63 13.32
CA ARG A 22 1.03 -10.35 14.46
C ARG A 22 1.23 -9.64 15.81
N ASP A 23 2.23 -8.77 15.90
CA ASP A 23 2.57 -8.02 17.11
C ASP A 23 2.00 -6.59 17.11
N PHE A 24 1.13 -6.24 16.14
CA PHE A 24 0.47 -4.94 16.14
C PHE A 24 -0.48 -4.82 17.33
N TYR A 25 -0.39 -3.68 18.02
CA TYR A 25 -1.34 -3.35 19.09
C TYR A 25 -2.66 -2.87 18.50
N ILE A 26 -3.73 -2.83 19.30
CA ILE A 26 -5.03 -2.28 18.88
C ILE A 26 -4.87 -0.85 18.35
N LYS A 27 -4.06 0.00 19.01
CA LYS A 27 -3.74 1.36 18.55
C LYS A 27 -3.07 1.41 17.18
N ASP A 28 -2.38 0.35 16.76
CA ASP A 28 -1.79 0.28 15.42
C ASP A 28 -2.87 -0.05 14.38
N LEU A 29 -3.88 -0.87 14.73
CA LEU A 29 -5.05 -1.10 13.88
C LEU A 29 -5.85 0.19 13.68
N GLU A 30 -6.09 0.96 14.74
CA GLU A 30 -6.77 2.26 14.68
C GLU A 30 -6.05 3.28 13.79
N ARG A 31 -4.72 3.16 13.71
CA ARG A 31 -3.85 4.10 13.01
C ARG A 31 -3.50 3.69 11.59
N LEU A 32 -3.44 2.39 11.31
CA LEU A 32 -2.93 1.85 10.05
C LEU A 32 -3.94 1.01 9.27
N VAL A 33 -4.88 0.32 9.94
CA VAL A 33 -5.80 -0.60 9.26
C VAL A 33 -7.16 0.05 9.05
N TYR A 34 -7.76 0.58 10.11
CA TYR A 34 -9.08 1.20 10.05
C TYR A 34 -9.16 2.40 9.08
N PRO A 35 -8.27 3.41 9.17
CA PRO A 35 -8.29 4.53 8.24
C PRO A 35 -7.97 4.08 6.80
N ALA A 36 -7.12 3.08 6.62
CA ALA A 36 -6.84 2.52 5.30
C ALA A 36 -8.10 1.92 4.65
N ILE A 37 -8.87 1.13 5.40
CA ILE A 37 -10.15 0.59 4.92
C ILE A 37 -11.14 1.72 4.65
N LYS A 38 -11.25 2.71 5.56
CA LYS A 38 -12.18 3.84 5.44
C LYS A 38 -11.94 4.68 4.18
N HIS A 39 -10.69 4.78 3.73
CA HIS A 39 -10.28 5.58 2.57
C HIS A 39 -10.02 4.74 1.30
N ASP A 40 -10.48 3.48 1.25
CA ASP A 40 -10.26 2.55 0.13
C ASP A 40 -8.77 2.39 -0.26
N ARG A 41 -7.93 2.43 0.77
CA ARG A 41 -6.47 2.41 0.76
C ARG A 41 -5.88 1.09 1.29
N LEU A 42 -6.71 0.06 1.46
CA LEU A 42 -6.31 -1.29 1.82
C LEU A 42 -7.01 -2.29 0.90
N ILE A 43 -6.23 -3.20 0.33
CA ILE A 43 -6.73 -4.21 -0.62
C ILE A 43 -6.31 -5.59 -0.15
N VAL A 44 -7.29 -6.50 -0.11
CA VAL A 44 -7.09 -7.92 0.16
C VAL A 44 -7.23 -8.68 -1.15
N PHE A 45 -6.25 -9.54 -1.44
CA PHE A 45 -6.27 -10.44 -2.57
C PHE A 45 -6.72 -11.82 -2.12
N TYR A 46 -7.61 -12.42 -2.89
CA TYR A 46 -8.13 -13.76 -2.64
C TYR A 46 -7.60 -14.74 -3.68
N ASN A 47 -7.49 -16.00 -3.28
CA ASN A 47 -7.24 -17.11 -4.19
C ASN A 47 -8.55 -17.56 -4.88
N ASP A 48 -8.45 -18.57 -5.75
CA ASP A 48 -9.57 -19.03 -6.58
C ASP A 48 -10.72 -19.65 -5.78
N VAL A 49 -10.48 -20.03 -4.52
CA VAL A 49 -11.50 -20.57 -3.59
C VAL A 49 -12.00 -19.52 -2.59
N GLY A 50 -11.64 -18.24 -2.77
CA GLY A 50 -12.17 -17.11 -1.98
C GLY A 50 -11.49 -16.88 -0.63
N VAL A 51 -10.32 -17.49 -0.38
CA VAL A 51 -9.54 -17.32 0.86
C VAL A 51 -8.51 -16.19 0.70
N PRO A 52 -8.34 -15.30 1.68
CA PRO A 52 -7.34 -14.23 1.62
C PRO A 52 -5.93 -14.80 1.52
N GLU A 53 -5.22 -14.45 0.45
CA GLU A 53 -3.85 -14.91 0.15
C GLU A 53 -2.78 -13.82 0.28
N GLY A 54 -3.20 -12.57 0.42
CA GLY A 54 -2.31 -11.45 0.69
C GLY A 54 -3.08 -10.14 0.80
N MET A 55 -2.41 -9.11 1.28
CA MET A 55 -2.97 -7.76 1.31
C MET A 55 -1.87 -6.72 1.15
N TYR A 56 -2.27 -5.52 0.82
CA TYR A 56 -1.42 -4.35 0.92
C TYR A 56 -2.25 -3.12 1.31
N SER A 57 -1.56 -2.11 1.84
CA SER A 57 -2.14 -0.78 2.07
C SER A 57 -1.25 0.30 1.44
N HIS A 58 -1.86 1.42 1.05
CA HIS A 58 -1.17 2.52 0.40
C HIS A 58 -1.76 3.88 0.77
N ALA A 59 -0.93 4.92 0.79
CA ALA A 59 -1.38 6.27 1.03
C ALA A 59 -0.58 7.26 0.19
N PHE A 60 -1.19 8.38 -0.17
CA PHE A 60 -0.41 9.55 -0.56
C PHE A 60 0.05 10.23 0.72
N LEU A 61 1.35 10.53 0.82
CA LEU A 61 1.89 11.25 1.97
C LEU A 61 2.37 12.62 1.51
N THR A 62 1.96 13.66 2.23
CA THR A 62 2.56 15.00 2.08
C THR A 62 4.07 14.92 2.28
N THR A 63 4.81 15.90 1.80
CA THR A 63 6.28 15.94 1.95
C THR A 63 6.72 15.74 3.40
N VAL A 64 6.07 16.45 4.34
CA VAL A 64 6.37 16.35 5.78
C VAL A 64 6.06 14.96 6.34
N ALA A 65 4.90 14.38 5.99
CA ALA A 65 4.52 13.04 6.43
C ALA A 65 5.47 11.97 5.87
N SER A 66 5.80 12.07 4.58
CA SER A 66 6.70 11.20 3.84
C SER A 66 8.11 11.18 4.44
N GLU A 67 8.69 12.35 4.69
CA GLU A 67 10.02 12.46 5.31
C GLU A 67 10.04 11.92 6.73
N GLY A 68 9.07 12.31 7.56
CA GLY A 68 8.94 11.85 8.94
C GLY A 68 8.71 10.34 9.06
N TYR A 69 7.96 9.76 8.11
CA TYR A 69 7.75 8.31 8.02
C TYR A 69 9.03 7.59 7.63
N LEU A 70 9.74 8.09 6.60
CA LEU A 70 10.98 7.50 6.12
C LEU A 70 12.07 7.42 7.20
N ASN A 71 12.30 8.54 7.89
CA ASN A 71 13.36 8.67 8.90
C ASN A 71 12.93 8.19 10.31
N GLY A 72 11.68 7.76 10.48
CA GLY A 72 11.16 7.26 11.74
C GLY A 72 10.87 8.33 12.80
N ARG A 73 10.94 9.62 12.47
CA ARG A 73 10.63 10.72 13.40
C ARG A 73 9.13 10.91 13.60
N ARG A 74 8.31 10.37 12.70
CA ARG A 74 6.85 10.48 12.75
C ARG A 74 6.22 9.15 12.37
N LYS A 75 5.28 8.69 13.20
CA LYS A 75 4.35 7.61 12.82
C LYS A 75 3.23 8.20 11.97
N LEU A 76 2.80 7.46 10.95
CA LEU A 76 1.58 7.81 10.20
C LEU A 76 0.41 7.93 11.16
N GLN A 77 -0.41 8.95 10.96
CA GLN A 77 -1.63 9.25 11.72
C GLN A 77 -2.86 8.97 10.86
N PRO A 78 -4.06 8.78 11.46
CA PRO A 78 -5.29 8.53 10.71
C PRO A 78 -5.58 9.54 9.60
N GLU A 79 -5.23 10.81 9.80
CA GLU A 79 -5.46 11.90 8.84
C GLU A 79 -4.60 11.79 7.58
N ASP A 80 -3.43 11.12 7.66
CA ASP A 80 -2.55 10.96 6.50
C ASP A 80 -3.23 10.14 5.38
N TRP A 81 -4.12 9.22 5.75
CA TRP A 81 -4.82 8.34 4.82
C TRP A 81 -5.83 9.08 3.92
N ALA A 82 -6.19 10.32 4.28
CA ALA A 82 -7.09 11.17 3.51
C ALA A 82 -6.38 12.02 2.44
N THR A 83 -5.04 12.06 2.45
CA THR A 83 -4.27 12.82 1.45
C THR A 83 -4.45 12.19 0.06
N ASP A 84 -4.61 13.04 -0.96
CA ASP A 84 -4.80 12.60 -2.34
C ASP A 84 -3.55 12.84 -3.21
N HIS A 85 -3.62 12.36 -4.45
CA HIS A 85 -2.51 12.27 -5.42
C HIS A 85 -1.91 13.61 -5.84
N ASP A 86 -2.65 14.71 -5.74
CA ASP A 86 -2.21 16.08 -6.03
C ASP A 86 -1.42 16.70 -4.86
N GLN A 87 -1.56 16.15 -3.65
CA GLN A 87 -0.98 16.68 -2.42
C GLN A 87 0.15 15.82 -1.84
N GLY A 88 0.38 14.62 -2.39
CA GLY A 88 1.31 13.67 -1.80
C GLY A 88 2.04 12.77 -2.77
N THR A 89 3.06 12.10 -2.24
CA THR A 89 3.76 11.01 -2.92
C THR A 89 3.11 9.68 -2.53
N LEU A 90 2.88 8.80 -3.50
CA LEU A 90 2.34 7.47 -3.27
C LEU A 90 3.34 6.58 -2.51
N TRP A 91 2.86 5.96 -1.42
CA TRP A 91 3.60 5.00 -0.62
C TRP A 91 2.83 3.69 -0.47
N VAL A 92 3.54 2.57 -0.53
CA VAL A 92 3.08 1.28 0.03
C VAL A 92 3.45 1.26 1.51
N ILE A 93 2.44 1.11 2.37
CA ILE A 93 2.58 1.17 3.83
C ILE A 93 2.78 -0.24 4.38
N ASP A 94 1.77 -1.09 4.25
CA ASP A 94 1.81 -2.48 4.71
C ASP A 94 1.73 -3.45 3.53
N PHE A 95 2.37 -4.61 3.68
CA PHE A 95 2.38 -5.69 2.70
C PHE A 95 2.44 -7.03 3.43
N ILE A 96 1.42 -7.88 3.24
CA ILE A 96 1.35 -9.21 3.84
C ILE A 96 1.15 -10.25 2.75
N ALA A 97 2.06 -11.24 2.71
CA ALA A 97 2.02 -12.37 1.79
C ALA A 97 2.58 -13.63 2.50
N PRO A 98 1.78 -14.25 3.39
CA PRO A 98 2.30 -15.19 4.38
C PRO A 98 2.51 -16.61 3.82
N TYR A 99 2.07 -16.89 2.60
CA TYR A 99 2.06 -18.23 2.01
C TYR A 99 3.23 -18.46 1.04
N GLN A 100 4.41 -17.88 1.35
CA GLN A 100 5.59 -17.88 0.47
C GLN A 100 5.29 -17.36 -0.95
N ASN A 101 4.24 -16.54 -1.08
CA ASN A 101 3.68 -16.05 -2.34
C ASN A 101 3.97 -14.56 -2.57
N ALA A 102 4.97 -14.00 -1.89
CA ALA A 102 5.31 -12.57 -1.95
C ALA A 102 5.50 -12.03 -3.38
N ARG A 103 6.11 -12.81 -4.28
CA ARG A 103 6.26 -12.40 -5.70
C ARG A 103 4.91 -12.28 -6.42
N LYS A 104 4.00 -13.23 -6.19
CA LYS A 104 2.64 -13.23 -6.75
C LYS A 104 1.87 -12.02 -6.24
N ILE A 105 1.87 -11.79 -4.92
CA ILE A 105 1.17 -10.66 -4.31
C ILE A 105 1.78 -9.33 -4.75
N ALA A 106 3.11 -9.20 -4.80
CA ALA A 106 3.76 -7.99 -5.30
C ALA A 106 3.36 -7.65 -6.74
N ARG A 107 3.16 -8.67 -7.59
CA ARG A 107 2.64 -8.44 -8.94
C ARG A 107 1.21 -7.91 -8.93
N LYS A 108 0.32 -8.50 -8.12
CA LYS A 108 -1.05 -8.02 -7.94
C LYS A 108 -1.11 -6.58 -7.42
N VAL A 109 -0.23 -6.21 -6.48
CA VAL A 109 -0.08 -4.82 -5.99
C VAL A 109 0.34 -3.89 -7.12
N GLN A 110 1.33 -4.28 -7.92
CA GLN A 110 1.80 -3.48 -9.04
C GLN A 110 0.67 -3.25 -10.07
N ASP A 111 -0.10 -4.29 -10.39
CA ASP A 111 -1.23 -4.21 -11.30
C ASP A 111 -2.32 -3.28 -10.74
N ASP A 112 -2.75 -3.45 -9.48
CA ASP A 112 -3.81 -2.65 -8.83
C ASP A 112 -3.43 -1.16 -8.67
N LEU A 113 -2.22 -0.85 -8.20
CA LEU A 113 -1.75 0.54 -8.08
C LEU A 113 -1.63 1.21 -9.45
N THR A 114 -1.18 0.47 -10.46
CA THR A 114 -1.10 0.99 -11.81
C THR A 114 -2.51 1.29 -12.31
N GLU A 115 -3.43 0.33 -12.26
CA GLU A 115 -4.82 0.52 -12.69
C GLU A 115 -5.48 1.74 -12.03
N LYS A 116 -5.32 1.90 -10.71
CA LYS A 116 -5.91 3.01 -9.95
C LYS A 116 -5.35 4.38 -10.31
N TYR A 117 -4.05 4.47 -10.51
CA TYR A 117 -3.36 5.76 -10.54
C TYR A 117 -2.69 6.09 -11.86
N LEU A 118 -2.76 5.20 -12.87
CA LEU A 118 -2.10 5.38 -14.16
C LEU A 118 -2.39 6.73 -14.79
N TYR A 119 -3.61 7.25 -14.66
CA TYR A 119 -4.02 8.51 -15.29
C TYR A 119 -4.16 9.68 -14.32
N LEU A 120 -3.96 9.47 -13.02
CA LEU A 120 -4.18 10.48 -11.98
C LEU A 120 -2.86 10.97 -11.38
N TYR A 121 -1.96 10.05 -11.06
CA TYR A 121 -0.77 10.38 -10.28
C TYR A 121 0.44 10.53 -11.19
N PRO A 122 1.13 11.68 -11.27
CA PRO A 122 2.14 11.96 -12.31
C PRO A 122 3.37 11.05 -12.29
N LYS A 123 3.64 10.34 -11.19
CA LYS A 123 4.80 9.45 -11.05
C LYS A 123 4.47 8.02 -11.46
N ASP A 124 5.50 7.25 -11.77
CA ASP A 124 5.38 5.92 -12.37
C ASP A 124 5.33 4.76 -11.34
N GLY A 125 5.25 5.06 -10.05
CA GLY A 125 5.41 4.07 -9.00
C GLY A 125 5.15 4.60 -7.60
N ALA A 126 5.49 3.78 -6.61
CA ALA A 126 5.30 4.08 -5.20
C ALA A 126 6.61 3.91 -4.42
N LEU A 127 6.76 4.69 -3.35
CA LEU A 127 7.82 4.46 -2.37
C LEU A 127 7.43 3.31 -1.45
N TRP A 128 8.39 2.44 -1.14
CA TRP A 128 8.20 1.37 -0.18
C TRP A 128 9.37 1.31 0.80
N ARG A 129 9.07 1.52 2.08
CA ARG A 129 10.04 1.35 3.17
C ARG A 129 10.15 -0.12 3.53
N ARG A 130 11.35 -0.70 3.37
CA ARG A 130 11.60 -2.09 3.80
C ARG A 130 11.63 -2.15 5.33
N PRO A 131 10.91 -3.09 5.98
CA PRO A 131 10.83 -3.17 7.44
C PRO A 131 12.10 -3.71 8.14
N ALA A 132 13.14 -4.12 7.40
CA ALA A 132 14.40 -4.60 7.98
C ALA A 132 15.13 -3.49 8.78
N LYS A 133 15.95 -3.89 9.77
CA LYS A 133 16.76 -2.95 10.57
C LYS A 133 17.70 -2.16 9.66
N GLY A 134 17.60 -0.82 9.68
CA GLY A 134 18.30 0.06 8.72
C GLY A 134 17.61 0.23 7.36
N GLY A 135 16.33 -0.16 7.26
CA GLY A 135 15.57 -0.20 6.01
C GLY A 135 15.53 1.15 5.29
N HIS A 136 16.00 1.15 4.05
CA HIS A 136 15.84 2.24 3.11
C HIS A 136 14.47 2.18 2.42
N ALA A 137 13.94 3.34 2.02
CA ALA A 137 12.85 3.34 1.04
C ALA A 137 13.41 3.04 -0.34
N ARG A 138 12.72 2.19 -1.08
CA ARG A 138 12.98 1.94 -2.49
C ARG A 138 11.82 2.43 -3.32
N TRP A 139 12.12 3.15 -4.39
CA TRP A 139 11.14 3.38 -5.43
C TRP A 139 10.79 2.05 -6.10
N THR A 140 9.51 1.73 -6.13
CA THR A 140 8.98 0.53 -6.77
C THR A 140 8.12 0.97 -7.94
N PRO A 141 8.63 0.87 -9.18
CA PRO A 141 7.87 1.28 -10.35
C PRO A 141 6.64 0.37 -10.54
N GLY A 142 5.57 0.96 -11.05
CA GLY A 142 4.38 0.29 -11.55
C GLY A 142 4.69 -0.58 -12.77
N VAL A 143 3.65 -1.09 -13.44
CA VAL A 143 3.84 -2.02 -14.55
C VAL A 143 4.48 -1.30 -15.75
N PHE A 144 5.72 -1.67 -16.10
CA PHE A 144 6.50 -1.03 -17.17
C PHE A 144 5.73 -0.86 -18.50
N LYS A 145 5.03 -1.89 -18.98
CA LYS A 145 4.22 -1.80 -20.21
C LYS A 145 3.13 -0.73 -20.16
N LEU A 146 2.55 -0.51 -18.98
CA LEU A 146 1.52 0.51 -18.78
C LEU A 146 2.14 1.90 -18.61
N ILE A 147 3.31 2.00 -17.98
CA ILE A 147 4.12 3.23 -17.94
C ILE A 147 4.51 3.67 -19.35
N GLU A 148 4.89 2.74 -20.23
CA GLU A 148 5.17 3.02 -21.65
C GLU A 148 3.94 3.53 -22.39
N LYS A 149 2.76 2.94 -22.15
CA LYS A 149 1.49 3.43 -22.70
C LYS A 149 1.25 4.88 -22.28
N ARG A 150 1.44 5.20 -21.00
CA ARG A 150 1.28 6.55 -20.47
C ARG A 150 2.27 7.57 -21.06
N LYS A 151 3.51 7.15 -21.33
CA LYS A 151 4.48 7.97 -22.07
C LYS A 151 4.00 8.25 -23.49
N LYS A 152 3.43 7.26 -24.18
CA LYS A 152 2.82 7.44 -25.51
C LYS A 152 1.60 8.36 -25.47
N ASP A 153 0.80 8.27 -24.41
CA ASP A 153 -0.40 9.09 -24.21
C ASP A 153 -0.09 10.52 -23.71
N GLY A 154 1.18 10.85 -23.42
CA GLY A 154 1.60 12.20 -23.01
C GLY A 154 1.44 12.52 -21.51
N PHE A 155 1.17 11.52 -20.66
CA PHE A 155 0.76 11.71 -19.26
C PHE A 155 1.84 11.42 -18.21
N ALA A 156 3.09 11.08 -18.57
CA ALA A 156 4.14 10.72 -17.62
C ALA A 156 5.38 11.62 -17.72
N HIS A 157 5.75 12.28 -16.62
CA HIS A 157 7.08 12.86 -16.45
C HIS A 157 8.00 11.81 -15.82
N ALA A 158 9.18 11.59 -16.41
CA ALA A 158 10.20 10.76 -15.78
C ALA A 158 10.62 11.40 -14.44
N THR A 159 10.66 10.59 -13.38
CA THR A 159 11.53 10.86 -12.22
C THR A 159 12.90 10.25 -12.47
#